data_AF-A0AAU8Z3X2-F1
#
_entry.id   AF-A0AAU8Z3X2-F1
#
_cell.length_a   1.000
_cell.length_b   1.000
_cell.length_c   1.000
_cell.angle_alpha   90.00
_cell.angle_beta   90.00
_cell.angle_gamma   90.00
#
_symmetry.space_group_name_H-M   'P 1'
#
loop_
_entity.id
_entity.type
_entity.pdbx_description
1 polymer ?
#
loop_
_entity_poly.entity_id
_entity_poly.type
_entity_poly.pdbx_seq_one_letter_code
_entity_poly.pdbx_strand_id
1 'polypeptide(L)'
;MIVFLLFILMLGICSYFIYTFSNKINLQQKQIVLFKRQIDKLKSKDKNDFKNIDIKFINSSIGNGTIIKNSYIYLYPDNSSPYIYKLYKEDIVDIHCSAENYGNTWYEVSCFSKGMVNTRGWVKKDSINLNLSNDYPL
;
A
#
# COMPACT_ATOMS: atom_id res chain seq x y z
N MET A 1 -24.92 -38.61 -58.69
CA MET A 1 -25.23 -37.18 -58.47
C MET A 1 -25.52 -36.85 -57.01
N ILE A 2 -26.40 -37.58 -56.31
CA ILE A 2 -26.72 -37.33 -54.89
C ILE A 2 -25.50 -37.41 -53.95
N VAL A 3 -24.62 -38.40 -54.12
CA VAL A 3 -23.39 -38.52 -53.32
C VAL A 3 -22.44 -37.35 -53.53
N PHE A 4 -22.34 -36.86 -54.77
CA PHE A 4 -21.53 -35.68 -55.10
C PHE A 4 -22.10 -34.40 -54.47
N LEU A 5 -23.43 -34.29 -54.42
CA LEU A 5 -24.12 -33.16 -53.79
C LEU A 5 -23.94 -33.15 -52.27
N LEU A 6 -24.00 -34.32 -51.63
CA LEU A 6 -23.67 -34.49 -50.21
C LEU A 6 -22.20 -34.14 -49.91
N PHE A 7 -21.28 -34.51 -50.79
CA PHE A 7 -19.87 -34.18 -50.64
C PHE A 7 -19.63 -32.66 -50.66
N ILE A 8 -20.26 -31.93 -51.58
CA ILE A 8 -20.18 -30.46 -51.65
C ILE A 8 -20.77 -29.83 -50.38
N LEU A 9 -21.89 -30.36 -49.88
CA LEU A 9 -22.52 -29.85 -48.66
C LEU A 9 -21.62 -30.03 -47.43
N MET A 10 -20.93 -31.18 -47.33
CA MET A 10 -19.96 -31.42 -46.26
C MET A 10 -18.76 -30.46 -46.34
N LEU A 11 -18.24 -30.18 -47.53
CA LEU A 11 -17.16 -29.20 -47.72
C LEU A 11 -17.60 -27.79 -47.28
N GLY A 12 -18.83 -27.40 -47.60
CA GLY A 12 -19.41 -26.13 -47.16
C GLY A 12 -19.44 -26.02 -45.63
N ILE A 13 -19.94 -27.07 -44.96
CA ILE A 13 -20.01 -27.13 -43.50
C ILE A 13 -18.60 -27.08 -42.88
N CYS A 14 -17.64 -27.86 -43.40
CA CYS A 14 -16.26 -27.85 -42.93
C CYS A 14 -15.61 -26.47 -43.08
N SER A 15 -15.80 -25.79 -44.22
CA SER A 15 -15.24 -24.46 -44.44
C SER A 15 -15.82 -23.42 -43.46
N TYR A 16 -17.13 -23.48 -43.19
CA TYR A 16 -17.78 -22.62 -42.21
C TYR A 16 -17.26 -22.85 -40.78
N PHE A 17 -17.10 -24.12 -40.38
CA PHE A 17 -16.50 -24.45 -39.09
C PHE A 17 -15.06 -23.94 -38.98
N ILE A 18 -14.21 -24.16 -39.99
CA ILE A 18 -12.82 -23.69 -39.98
C ILE A 18 -12.78 -22.16 -39.85
N TYR A 19 -13.62 -21.43 -40.59
CA TYR A 19 -13.67 -19.97 -40.52
C TYR A 19 -14.08 -19.47 -39.14
N THR A 20 -15.17 -20.01 -38.58
CA THR A 20 -15.69 -19.58 -37.28
C THR A 20 -14.73 -19.91 -36.12
N PHE A 21 -14.13 -21.09 -36.13
CA PHE A 21 -13.12 -21.46 -35.14
C PHE A 21 -11.84 -20.63 -35.27
N SER A 22 -11.36 -20.40 -36.49
CA SER A 22 -10.16 -19.56 -36.72
C SER A 22 -10.37 -18.14 -36.21
N ASN A 23 -11.55 -17.55 -36.43
CA ASN A 23 -11.86 -16.21 -35.91
C ASN A 23 -11.89 -16.18 -34.37
N LYS A 24 -12.52 -17.20 -33.74
CA LYS A 24 -12.53 -17.32 -32.27
C LYS A 24 -11.13 -17.48 -31.69
N ILE A 25 -10.29 -18.31 -32.31
CA ILE A 25 -8.89 -18.52 -31.90
C ILE A 25 -8.10 -17.20 -32.01
N ASN A 26 -8.26 -16.45 -33.11
CA ASN A 26 -7.56 -15.19 -33.31
C ASN A 26 -7.95 -14.15 -32.23
N LEU A 27 -9.24 -14.05 -31.91
CA LEU A 27 -9.73 -13.17 -30.84
C LEU A 27 -9.15 -13.57 -29.47
N GLN A 28 -9.15 -14.86 -29.15
CA GLN A 28 -8.58 -15.35 -27.89
C GLN A 28 -7.07 -15.09 -27.80
N GLN A 29 -6.31 -15.31 -28.88
CA GLN A 29 -4.87 -15.00 -28.92
C GLN A 29 -4.61 -13.52 -28.67
N LYS A 30 -5.39 -12.63 -29.30
CA LYS A 30 -5.28 -11.18 -29.07
C LYS A 30 -5.55 -10.83 -27.60
N GLN A 31 -6.58 -11.40 -27.00
CA GLN A 31 -6.89 -11.18 -25.58
C GLN A 31 -5.76 -11.67 -24.67
N ILE A 32 -5.19 -12.86 -24.93
CA ILE A 32 -4.05 -13.40 -24.16
C ILE A 32 -2.85 -12.46 -24.23
N VAL A 33 -2.53 -11.91 -25.41
CA VAL A 33 -1.42 -10.96 -25.58
C VAL A 33 -1.67 -9.67 -24.79
N LEU A 34 -2.91 -9.15 -24.81
CA LEU A 34 -3.27 -7.95 -24.05
C LEU A 34 -3.18 -8.20 -22.54
N PHE A 35 -3.72 -9.32 -22.05
CA PHE A 35 -3.61 -9.69 -20.63
C PHE A 35 -2.17 -9.90 -20.20
N LYS A 36 -1.36 -10.57 -21.01
CA LYS A 36 0.07 -10.75 -20.73
C LYS A 36 0.78 -9.40 -20.59
N ARG A 37 0.54 -8.46 -21.51
CA ARG A 37 1.10 -7.10 -21.42
C ARG A 37 0.66 -6.35 -20.16
N GLN A 38 -0.61 -6.48 -19.77
CA GLN A 38 -1.11 -5.88 -18.52
C GLN A 38 -0.45 -6.50 -17.30
N ILE A 39 -0.33 -7.83 -17.25
CA ILE A 39 0.35 -8.56 -16.17
C ILE A 39 1.82 -8.15 -16.09
N ASP A 40 2.53 -8.08 -17.22
CA ASP A 40 3.94 -7.69 -17.25
C ASP A 40 4.12 -6.23 -16.77
N LYS A 41 3.18 -5.35 -17.10
CA LYS A 41 3.16 -3.97 -16.58
C LYS A 41 2.90 -3.90 -15.08
N LEU A 42 2.07 -4.78 -14.53
CA LEU A 42 1.82 -4.85 -13.09
C LEU A 42 3.02 -5.45 -12.35
N LYS A 43 3.56 -6.57 -12.84
CA LYS A 43 4.74 -7.22 -12.26
C LYS A 43 5.98 -6.34 -12.27
N SER A 44 6.16 -5.50 -13.30
CA SER A 44 7.26 -4.53 -13.31
C SER A 44 7.07 -3.39 -12.32
N LYS A 45 5.83 -3.07 -11.92
CA LYS A 45 5.53 -2.06 -10.91
C LYS A 45 5.73 -2.56 -9.47
N ASP A 46 5.57 -3.86 -9.24
CA ASP A 46 5.76 -4.52 -7.94
C ASP A 46 7.20 -5.02 -7.69
N LYS A 47 8.14 -4.79 -8.62
CA LYS A 47 9.59 -4.92 -8.34
C LYS A 47 10.12 -3.77 -7.47
N ASN A 48 9.32 -3.32 -6.50
CA ASN A 48 9.89 -2.62 -5.37
C ASN A 48 10.56 -3.72 -4.54
N ASP A 49 11.88 -3.85 -4.70
CA ASP A 49 12.71 -4.57 -3.76
C ASP A 49 12.21 -4.24 -2.35
N PHE A 50 11.85 -5.26 -1.57
CA PHE A 50 11.40 -5.06 -0.19
C PHE A 50 12.45 -4.21 0.50
N LYS A 51 12.15 -2.92 0.67
CA LYS A 51 13.11 -1.97 1.16
C LYS A 51 13.27 -2.30 2.63
N ASN A 52 14.43 -2.82 3.00
CA ASN A 52 14.69 -3.09 4.41
C ASN A 52 14.66 -1.74 5.14
N ILE A 53 13.82 -1.67 6.18
CA ILE A 53 13.68 -0.47 7.01
C ILE A 53 14.39 -0.77 8.32
N ASP A 54 15.55 -0.15 8.51
CA ASP A 54 16.32 -0.29 9.73
C ASP A 54 15.80 0.71 10.77
N ILE A 55 14.94 0.22 11.66
CA ILE A 55 14.34 1.01 12.74
C ILE A 55 15.10 0.71 14.04
N LYS A 56 15.74 1.74 14.60
CA LYS A 56 16.41 1.64 15.89
C LYS A 56 15.50 2.18 16.99
N PHE A 57 15.02 1.31 17.86
CA PHE A 57 14.21 1.71 19.00
C PHE A 57 15.06 2.33 20.12
N ILE A 58 14.52 3.36 20.76
CA ILE A 58 15.15 4.12 21.84
C ILE A 58 14.13 4.24 22.97
N ASN A 59 14.55 3.94 24.19
CA ASN A 59 13.71 4.14 25.37
C ASN A 59 13.43 5.63 25.56
N SER A 60 12.14 5.98 25.55
CA SER A 60 11.66 7.33 25.84
C SER A 60 11.16 7.36 27.28
N SER A 61 11.68 8.26 28.10
CA SER A 61 11.13 8.58 29.43
C SER A 61 9.98 9.60 29.36
N ILE A 62 9.58 10.00 28.16
CA ILE A 62 8.56 11.04 27.94
C ILE A 62 7.18 10.38 27.93
N GLY A 63 6.27 10.87 28.77
CA GLY A 63 4.91 10.34 28.88
C GLY A 63 3.89 10.97 27.92
N ASN A 64 4.02 12.26 27.61
CA ASN A 64 3.08 12.94 26.72
C ASN A 64 3.72 14.09 25.91
N GLY A 65 3.01 14.54 24.89
CA GLY A 65 3.42 15.69 24.09
C GLY A 65 2.23 16.36 23.42
N THR A 66 2.49 17.55 22.90
CA THR A 66 1.48 18.39 22.23
C THR A 66 1.90 18.62 20.78
N ILE A 67 0.97 18.40 19.86
CA ILE A 67 1.22 18.59 18.43
C ILE A 67 1.33 20.09 18.11
N ILE A 68 2.43 20.52 17.51
CA ILE A 68 2.71 21.96 17.26
C ILE A 68 2.25 22.45 15.89
N LYS A 69 2.03 21.52 14.95
CA LYS A 69 1.56 21.79 13.59
C LYS A 69 0.74 20.61 13.09
N ASN A 70 -0.19 20.88 12.17
CA ASN A 70 -0.97 19.81 11.54
C ASN A 70 -0.04 18.73 11.00
N SER A 71 -0.26 17.50 11.44
CA SER A 71 0.61 16.37 11.16
C SER A 71 -0.22 15.10 10.98
N TYR A 72 0.45 13.96 10.90
CA TYR A 72 -0.21 12.70 10.61
C TYR A 72 0.40 11.62 11.50
N ILE A 73 -0.44 10.64 11.87
CA ILE A 73 -0.01 9.38 12.46
C ILE A 73 0.30 8.43 11.31
N TYR A 74 1.50 7.87 11.31
CA TYR A 74 2.02 6.95 10.32
C TYR A 74 2.00 5.51 10.86
N LEU A 75 1.86 4.54 9.97
CA LEU A 75 1.88 3.11 10.35
C LEU A 75 3.25 2.65 10.86
N TYR A 76 4.34 3.16 10.29
CA TYR A 76 5.71 2.89 10.69
C TYR A 76 6.58 4.17 10.60
N PRO A 77 7.72 4.26 11.31
CA PRO A 77 8.53 5.48 11.40
C PRO A 77 9.40 5.70 10.16
N ASP A 78 8.78 5.89 8.99
CA ASP A 78 9.45 6.22 7.73
C ASP A 78 8.63 7.24 6.93
N ASN A 79 9.29 7.97 6.06
CA ASN A 79 8.64 8.92 5.15
C ASN A 79 7.78 8.24 4.07
N SER A 80 8.07 6.99 3.72
CA SER A 80 7.25 6.19 2.80
C SER A 80 6.03 5.55 3.48
N SER A 81 5.92 5.66 4.80
CA SER A 81 4.80 5.07 5.51
C SER A 81 3.48 5.72 5.08
N PRO A 82 2.42 4.92 4.87
CA PRO A 82 1.08 5.48 4.79
C PRO A 82 0.72 6.11 6.15
N TYR A 83 -0.09 7.17 6.09
CA TYR A 83 -0.71 7.74 7.26
C TYR A 83 -2.07 7.08 7.52
N ILE A 84 -2.43 6.96 8.79
CA ILE A 84 -3.67 6.34 9.25
C ILE A 84 -4.62 7.35 9.92
N TYR A 85 -4.10 8.49 10.36
CA TYR A 85 -4.88 9.55 11.00
C TYR A 85 -4.23 10.92 10.83
N LYS A 86 -5.04 11.99 10.84
CA LYS A 86 -4.58 13.38 10.75
C LYS A 86 -4.68 14.04 12.12
N LEU A 87 -3.56 14.52 12.62
CA LEU A 87 -3.46 15.28 13.86
C LEU A 87 -3.53 16.78 13.56
N TYR A 88 -4.20 17.50 14.44
CA TYR A 88 -4.29 18.95 14.39
C TYR A 88 -3.36 19.57 15.43
N LYS A 89 -2.97 20.83 15.17
CA LYS A 89 -2.25 21.62 16.16
C LYS A 89 -3.01 21.63 17.49
N GLU A 90 -2.28 21.57 18.60
CA GLU A 90 -2.76 21.51 19.99
C GLU A 90 -3.40 20.18 20.42
N ASP A 91 -3.46 19.18 19.53
CA ASP A 91 -3.83 17.82 19.96
C ASP A 91 -2.78 17.27 20.94
N ILE A 92 -3.27 16.71 22.05
CA ILE A 92 -2.46 16.06 23.07
C ILE A 92 -2.36 14.57 22.72
N VAL A 93 -1.14 14.04 22.79
CA VAL A 93 -0.86 12.63 22.51
C VAL A 93 0.01 12.03 23.61
N ASP A 94 -0.25 10.78 23.94
CA ASP A 94 0.58 10.00 24.86
C ASP A 94 1.73 9.36 24.06
N ILE A 95 2.93 9.36 24.61
CA ILE A 95 4.13 8.86 23.95
C ILE A 95 4.53 7.53 24.59
N HIS A 96 4.72 6.51 23.76
CA HIS A 96 5.02 5.14 24.20
C HIS A 96 6.49 4.79 24.01
N CYS A 97 7.04 5.16 22.85
CA CYS A 97 8.43 4.92 22.55
C CYS A 97 8.98 5.94 21.55
N SER A 98 10.30 5.91 21.38
CA SER A 98 10.97 6.66 20.33
C SER A 98 11.75 5.71 19.43
N ALA A 99 11.87 6.07 18.17
CA ALA A 99 12.69 5.33 17.22
C ALA A 99 13.44 6.27 16.29
N GLU A 100 14.55 5.78 15.76
CA GLU A 100 15.33 6.47 14.76
C GLU A 100 15.33 5.66 13.46
N ASN A 101 15.11 6.36 12.35
CA ASN A 101 15.19 5.79 11.01
C ASN A 101 15.83 6.82 10.06
N TYR A 102 16.93 6.44 9.40
CA TYR A 102 17.74 7.30 8.53
C TYR A 102 18.07 8.68 9.14
N GLY A 103 18.43 8.73 10.42
CA GLY A 103 18.77 9.97 11.14
C GLY A 103 17.57 10.84 11.53
N ASN A 104 16.33 10.38 11.28
CA ASN A 104 15.11 11.06 11.71
C ASN A 104 14.55 10.39 12.96
N THR A 105 14.23 11.19 13.97
CA THR A 105 13.57 10.71 15.19
C THR A 105 12.05 10.71 15.02
N TRP A 106 11.43 9.62 15.43
CA TRP A 106 10.00 9.41 15.45
C TRP A 106 9.55 9.00 16.84
N TYR A 107 8.31 9.34 17.18
CA TYR A 107 7.67 8.94 18.43
C TYR A 107 6.46 8.09 18.11
N GLU A 108 6.35 6.95 18.78
CA GLU A 108 5.11 6.18 18.79
C GLU A 108 4.15 6.85 19.77
N VAL A 109 3.00 7.27 19.27
CA VAL A 109 2.01 8.03 20.01
C VAL A 109 0.62 7.40 19.95
N SER A 110 -0.19 7.69 20.95
CA SER A 110 -1.63 7.42 20.91
C SER A 110 -2.45 8.69 21.16
N CYS A 111 -3.52 8.86 20.40
CA CYS A 111 -4.46 9.97 20.49
C CYS A 111 -5.90 9.45 20.66
N PHE A 112 -6.22 8.92 21.86
CA PHE A 112 -7.52 8.32 22.12
C PHE A 112 -8.66 9.35 22.28
N SER A 113 -8.33 10.64 22.41
CA SER A 113 -9.31 11.74 22.54
C SER A 113 -10.23 11.87 21.32
N LYS A 114 -9.84 11.30 20.17
CA LYS A 114 -10.60 11.35 18.91
C LYS A 114 -11.23 10.01 18.51
N GLY A 115 -11.09 8.96 19.32
CA GLY A 115 -11.66 7.63 19.08
C GLY A 115 -10.70 6.47 19.34
N MET A 116 -11.08 5.26 18.90
CA MET A 116 -10.31 4.03 19.12
C MET A 116 -9.77 3.39 17.83
N VAL A 117 -10.12 3.91 16.65
CA VAL A 117 -9.67 3.38 15.36
C VAL A 117 -8.58 4.27 14.79
N ASN A 118 -7.45 3.67 14.39
CA ASN A 118 -6.29 4.35 13.80
C ASN A 118 -5.67 5.46 14.67
N THR A 119 -5.86 5.40 15.98
CA THR A 119 -5.40 6.45 16.90
C THR A 119 -4.01 6.19 17.48
N ARG A 120 -3.31 5.14 17.05
CA ARG A 120 -1.95 4.81 17.50
C ARG A 120 -1.02 4.57 16.32
N GLY A 121 0.17 5.15 16.37
CA GLY A 121 1.21 4.97 15.36
C GLY A 121 2.34 5.97 15.55
N TRP A 122 3.01 6.36 14.47
CA TRP A 122 4.25 7.11 14.53
C TRP A 122 4.08 8.56 14.09
N VAL A 123 4.75 9.48 14.78
CA VAL A 123 4.75 10.91 14.47
C VAL A 123 6.19 11.42 14.44
N LYS A 124 6.50 12.33 13.52
CA LYS A 124 7.84 12.93 13.43
C LYS A 124 8.12 13.84 14.62
N LYS A 125 9.38 13.87 15.07
CA LYS A 125 9.84 14.78 16.11
C LYS A 125 9.46 16.24 15.84
N ASP A 126 9.58 16.70 14.59
CA ASP A 126 9.30 18.10 14.23
C ASP A 126 7.82 18.50 14.28
N SER A 127 6.92 17.55 14.55
CA SER A 127 5.48 17.80 14.69
C SER A 127 4.98 17.78 16.13
N ILE A 128 5.83 17.42 17.09
CA ILE A 128 5.45 17.27 18.49
C ILE A 128 6.41 18.04 19.39
N ASN A 129 5.85 18.77 20.35
CA ASN A 129 6.60 19.28 21.49
C ASN A 129 6.44 18.30 22.65
N LEU A 130 7.56 17.86 23.21
CA LEU A 130 7.58 16.90 24.30
C LEU A 130 7.39 17.67 25.61
N ASN A 131 6.35 17.33 26.36
CA ASN A 131 6.20 17.89 27.69
C ASN A 131 7.08 17.06 28.62
N LEU A 132 8.31 17.53 28.83
CA LEU A 132 9.19 16.94 29.83
C LEU A 132 8.55 17.15 31.20
N SER A 133 7.99 16.10 31.79
CA SER A 133 7.60 16.12 33.20
C SER A 133 8.89 16.26 34.02
N ASN A 134 9.05 17.41 34.68
CA ASN A 134 10.13 17.71 35.63
C ASN A 134 10.05 16.89 36.94
N ASP A 135 9.56 15.66 36.90
CA ASP A 135 9.40 14.82 38.08
C ASP A 135 10.33 13.61 37.99
N TYR A 136 11.57 13.86 38.43
CA TYR A 136 12.44 12.83 39.01
C TYR A 136 12.90 13.34 40.37
N PRO A 137 12.49 12.73 41.50
CA PRO A 137 13.31 12.79 42.70
C PRO A 137 14.47 11.78 42.56
N LEU A 138 15.64 12.26 42.99
CA LEU A 138 16.90 11.52 43.17
C LEU A 138 16.74 10.24 44.01
#